data_AF-A0A7C2Z1B2-F1
#
_entry.id   AF-A0A7C2Z1B2-F1
#
_cell.length_a   1.000
_cell.length_b   1.000
_cell.length_c   1.000
_cell.angle_alpha   90.00
_cell.angle_beta   90.00
_cell.angle_gamma   90.00
#
_symmetry.space_group_name_H-M   'P 1'
#
loop_
_entity.id
_entity.type
_entity.pdbx_description
1 polymer ?
#
loop_
_entity_poly.entity_id
_entity_poly.type
_entity_poly.pdbx_seq_one_letter_code
_entity_poly.pdbx_strand_id
1 'polypeptide(L)'
;MRMSAVVLLLAALSLGAQPYSRRAPSGAIARSSLVGIVHAYPRAGADSSICIVGYQLNAGDLVFFQRRQSPPTYVALFVVTVEMRDTIGVVRYATVFRDSVVLDQPPPPTVRAPVANVEIATLANGQYTVSIDVSQQQQQRLVWHSTITLGPSPQSVAAASLMFLDQADRGDTACAQLWGQTIPFGTRRSAALLVVPRQWSGRDKLVAACRLREQYFPFYRGDDTVATISVTIDPRAIFAVPVWSVQSGGALRTLCMHQLPTEQHRLVLMELDLRRAIPGDYELLLIRPATSDTLVIPFRVQWFAPPPHLFVSRYAVEVMRYVLTDQEYTALLDTPDSNRTAAIIRWWTQHDPTPATRYNEAMVEYFRRAFAARTKLATAQEPDGALSERGKVFILFGEPSRIETSLEPDKPGVEVWQYTNAVRKRFTFEVTDQGRYRLVKVDAL
;
A
#
# COMPACT_ATOMS: atom_id res chain seq x y z
N MET A 1 -45.98 63.33 16.09
CA MET A 1 -44.94 63.17 15.05
C MET A 1 -43.63 62.75 15.71
N ARG A 2 -43.29 61.46 15.65
CA ARG A 2 -41.96 60.95 15.95
C ARG A 2 -41.59 60.01 14.81
N MET A 3 -40.61 60.43 14.02
CA MET A 3 -40.08 59.70 12.87
C MET A 3 -39.31 58.47 13.34
N SER A 4 -39.68 57.30 12.84
CA SER A 4 -38.89 56.08 12.91
C SER A 4 -37.71 56.19 11.95
N ALA A 5 -36.49 56.15 12.49
CA ALA A 5 -35.27 55.97 11.71
C ALA A 5 -34.90 54.48 11.73
N VAL A 6 -34.90 53.90 10.53
CA VAL A 6 -34.51 52.54 10.21
C VAL A 6 -33.02 52.35 10.48
N VAL A 7 -32.66 51.41 11.36
CA VAL A 7 -31.28 50.95 11.55
C VAL A 7 -30.99 49.89 10.50
N LEU A 8 -30.22 50.27 9.47
CA LEU A 8 -29.65 49.36 8.47
C LEU A 8 -28.43 48.65 9.09
N LEU A 9 -28.61 47.38 9.46
CA LEU A 9 -27.52 46.46 9.77
C LEU A 9 -26.84 46.02 8.45
N LEU A 10 -25.65 46.54 8.19
CA LEU A 10 -24.73 46.02 7.17
C LEU A 10 -24.10 44.72 7.68
N ALA A 11 -24.68 43.59 7.27
CA ALA A 11 -24.07 42.27 7.43
C ALA A 11 -22.92 42.13 6.43
N ALA A 12 -21.69 42.20 6.91
CA ALA A 12 -20.52 41.77 6.17
C ALA A 12 -20.52 40.23 6.07
N LEU A 13 -20.79 39.72 4.87
CA LEU A 13 -20.64 38.31 4.50
C LEU A 13 -19.16 37.90 4.60
N SER A 14 -18.74 37.46 5.77
CA SER A 14 -17.54 36.62 5.91
C SER A 14 -17.94 35.20 5.51
N LEU A 15 -17.59 34.81 4.28
CA LEU A 15 -17.53 33.41 3.87
C LEU A 15 -16.38 32.75 4.67
N GLY A 16 -16.68 32.38 5.92
CA GLY A 16 -15.83 31.50 6.70
C GLY A 16 -15.72 30.17 5.98
N ALA A 17 -14.58 29.93 5.36
CA ALA A 17 -14.17 28.61 4.89
C ALA A 17 -14.08 27.69 6.12
N GLN A 18 -15.18 26.99 6.42
CA GLN A 18 -15.16 25.90 7.38
C GLN A 18 -14.16 24.84 6.87
N PRO A 19 -13.30 24.28 7.74
CA PRO A 19 -12.41 23.21 7.36
C PRO A 19 -13.28 22.03 6.93
N TYR A 20 -13.23 21.72 5.64
CA TYR A 20 -13.93 20.60 5.04
C TYR A 20 -13.28 19.30 5.51
N SER A 21 -13.55 18.91 6.76
CA SER A 21 -13.31 17.56 7.27
C SER A 21 -14.36 16.64 6.64
N ARG A 22 -14.25 16.39 5.34
CA ARG A 22 -14.85 15.19 4.76
C ARG A 22 -13.94 14.03 5.12
N ARG A 23 -14.36 13.24 6.12
CA ARG A 23 -14.03 11.81 6.15
C ARG A 23 -14.27 11.30 4.73
N ALA A 24 -13.21 10.78 4.09
CA ALA A 24 -13.37 10.06 2.84
C ALA A 24 -14.46 9.00 3.04
N PRO A 25 -15.39 8.83 2.10
CA PRO A 25 -16.41 7.80 2.24
C PRO A 25 -15.70 6.46 2.47
N SER A 26 -16.17 5.70 3.47
CA SER A 26 -15.83 4.31 3.66
C SER A 26 -16.11 3.57 2.34
N GLY A 27 -15.05 3.27 1.59
CA GLY A 27 -15.15 2.72 0.23
C GLY A 27 -14.35 3.46 -0.85
N ALA A 28 -13.76 4.63 -0.56
CA ALA A 28 -12.72 5.19 -1.42
C ALA A 28 -11.45 4.37 -1.25
N ILE A 29 -11.24 3.39 -2.14
CA ILE A 29 -9.97 2.67 -2.26
C ILE A 29 -8.88 3.72 -2.40
N ALA A 30 -7.98 3.80 -1.42
CA ALA A 30 -6.81 4.65 -1.49
C ALA A 30 -6.03 4.24 -2.75
N ARG A 31 -6.16 5.05 -3.82
CA ARG A 31 -5.46 4.81 -5.09
C ARG A 31 -3.96 4.96 -4.92
N SER A 32 -3.53 5.74 -3.93
CA SER A 32 -2.12 5.97 -3.66
C SER A 32 -1.55 4.89 -2.76
N SER A 33 -0.38 4.41 -3.16
CA SER A 33 0.51 3.59 -2.35
C SER A 33 1.44 4.41 -1.45
N LEU A 34 1.25 5.73 -1.37
CA LEU A 34 1.99 6.61 -0.49
C LEU A 34 1.73 6.24 0.97
N VAL A 35 2.81 5.96 1.69
CA VAL A 35 2.84 5.70 3.11
C VAL A 35 3.87 6.63 3.76
N GLY A 36 3.49 7.22 4.87
CA GLY A 36 4.41 7.96 5.71
C GLY A 36 5.18 7.07 6.66
N ILE A 37 6.48 7.31 6.71
CA ILE A 37 7.39 6.69 7.66
C ILE A 37 7.56 7.70 8.78
N VAL A 38 7.02 7.40 9.95
CA VAL A 38 7.15 8.25 11.14
C VAL A 38 7.34 7.35 12.34
N HIS A 39 8.56 7.33 12.84
CA HIS A 39 8.93 6.63 14.06
C HIS A 39 9.69 7.57 14.98
N ALA A 40 9.52 7.44 16.28
CA ALA A 40 10.29 8.25 17.21
C ALA A 40 10.69 7.49 18.46
N TYR A 41 11.82 7.91 19.01
CA TYR A 41 12.47 7.35 20.17
C TYR A 41 12.85 8.45 21.15
N PRO A 42 12.55 8.30 22.45
CA PRO A 42 12.90 9.30 23.45
C PRO A 42 14.43 9.46 23.56
N ARG A 43 14.90 10.71 23.66
CA ARG A 43 16.30 11.00 23.98
C ARG A 43 16.52 10.92 25.49
N ALA A 44 17.75 10.61 25.91
CA ALA A 44 18.11 10.41 27.32
C ALA A 44 17.79 11.59 28.27
N GLY A 45 17.55 12.80 27.73
CA GLY A 45 17.29 14.04 28.46
C GLY A 45 15.82 14.49 28.56
N ALA A 46 14.85 13.60 28.37
CA ALA A 46 13.41 13.77 28.65
C ALA A 46 12.60 14.86 27.90
N ASP A 47 13.23 15.84 27.25
CA ASP A 47 12.50 16.97 26.63
C ASP A 47 12.33 16.85 25.11
N SER A 48 13.03 15.90 24.49
CA SER A 48 13.02 15.70 23.03
C SER A 48 13.06 14.23 22.63
N SER A 49 12.66 13.97 21.39
CA SER A 49 12.66 12.66 20.76
C SER A 49 13.40 12.72 19.42
N ILE A 50 14.16 11.66 19.12
CA ILE A 50 14.72 11.41 17.80
C ILE A 50 13.59 10.87 16.94
N CYS A 51 13.33 11.52 15.81
CA CYS A 51 12.25 11.16 14.89
C CYS A 51 12.86 10.73 13.55
N ILE A 52 12.43 9.58 13.04
CA ILE A 52 12.72 9.11 11.70
C ILE A 52 11.48 9.42 10.87
N VAL A 53 11.65 10.29 9.90
CA VAL A 53 10.57 10.82 9.08
C VAL A 53 10.88 10.61 7.61
N GLY A 54 9.89 10.21 6.83
CA GLY A 54 10.11 9.90 5.44
C GLY A 54 8.87 9.38 4.76
N TYR A 55 9.06 8.85 3.57
CA TYR A 55 7.97 8.36 2.75
C TYR A 55 8.35 7.07 2.04
N GLN A 56 7.33 6.31 1.65
CA GLN A 56 7.43 5.26 0.66
C GLN A 56 6.24 5.36 -0.30
N LEU A 57 6.46 5.15 -1.59
CA LEU A 57 5.42 5.09 -2.63
C LEU A 57 5.85 4.13 -3.75
N ASN A 58 4.92 3.62 -4.56
CA ASN A 58 5.27 2.88 -5.77
C ASN A 58 5.50 3.82 -6.94
N ALA A 59 6.53 3.56 -7.74
CA ALA A 59 6.82 4.33 -8.95
C ALA A 59 5.65 4.33 -9.94
N GLY A 60 4.77 3.32 -9.92
CA GLY A 60 3.55 3.29 -10.74
C GLY A 60 2.53 4.40 -10.42
N ASP A 61 2.64 5.05 -9.26
CA ASP A 61 1.83 6.23 -8.91
C ASP A 61 2.44 7.54 -9.47
N LEU A 62 3.64 7.47 -10.07
CA LEU A 62 4.33 8.63 -10.61
C LEU A 62 4.05 8.83 -12.10
N VAL A 63 4.07 10.09 -12.51
CA VAL A 63 4.03 10.52 -13.91
C VAL A 63 5.44 10.50 -14.49
N PHE A 64 5.63 9.73 -15.56
CA PHE A 64 6.88 9.64 -16.32
C PHE A 64 6.83 10.47 -17.59
N PHE A 65 7.96 11.08 -17.95
CA PHE A 65 8.20 11.62 -19.28
C PHE A 65 9.35 10.88 -19.96
N GLN A 66 9.26 10.71 -21.27
CA GLN A 66 10.31 10.07 -22.06
C GLN A 66 11.43 11.06 -22.37
N ARG A 67 12.67 10.70 -22.06
CA ARG A 67 13.87 11.42 -22.53
C ARG A 67 14.18 11.00 -23.98
N ARG A 68 14.44 12.01 -24.81
CA ARG A 68 14.83 11.84 -26.22
C ARG A 68 16.31 11.43 -26.33
N GLN A 69 16.58 10.15 -26.06
CA GLN A 69 17.88 9.51 -26.27
C GLN A 69 17.68 8.10 -26.86
N SER A 70 18.75 7.45 -27.34
CA SER A 70 18.68 6.10 -27.92
C SER A 70 19.60 5.15 -27.14
N PRO A 71 19.06 4.11 -26.47
CA PRO A 71 17.64 3.79 -26.31
C PRO A 71 16.90 4.80 -25.40
N PRO A 72 15.58 4.99 -25.57
CA PRO A 72 14.82 5.94 -24.76
C PRO A 72 14.77 5.50 -23.29
N THR A 73 14.81 6.48 -22.38
CA THR A 73 14.58 6.25 -20.94
C THR A 73 13.42 7.09 -20.46
N TYR A 74 12.69 6.58 -19.49
CA TYR A 74 11.55 7.23 -18.86
C TYR A 74 11.96 7.74 -17.49
N VAL A 75 11.67 9.01 -17.24
CA VAL A 75 12.04 9.68 -15.99
C VAL A 75 10.82 10.25 -15.31
N ALA A 76 10.66 9.95 -14.04
CA ALA A 76 9.73 10.63 -13.14
C ALA A 76 10.56 11.52 -12.22
N LEU A 77 10.30 12.83 -12.24
CA LEU A 77 10.85 13.79 -11.28
C LEU A 77 9.74 14.19 -10.33
N PHE A 78 10.03 14.19 -9.03
CA PHE A 78 9.02 14.51 -8.02
C PHE A 78 9.66 15.14 -6.78
N VAL A 79 8.83 15.91 -6.07
CA VAL A 79 9.22 16.57 -4.83
C VAL A 79 8.30 16.09 -3.73
N VAL A 80 8.90 15.58 -2.65
CA VAL A 80 8.17 15.17 -1.45
C VAL A 80 8.45 16.16 -0.34
N THR A 81 7.40 16.81 0.15
CA THR A 81 7.47 17.70 1.31
C THR A 81 6.93 16.95 2.52
N VAL A 82 7.71 16.87 3.58
CA VAL A 82 7.28 16.34 4.88
C VAL A 82 7.23 17.48 5.86
N GLU A 83 6.08 17.70 6.50
CA GLU A 83 5.90 18.71 7.54
C GLU A 83 5.38 18.08 8.84
N MET A 84 5.89 18.55 9.97
CA MET A 84 5.36 18.25 11.29
C MET A 84 4.87 19.53 11.95
N ARG A 85 3.55 19.60 12.15
CA ARG A 85 2.85 20.75 12.75
C ARG A 85 2.45 20.42 14.17
N ASP A 86 2.67 21.33 15.10
CA ASP A 86 2.15 21.17 16.45
C ASP A 86 0.62 21.36 16.51
N THR A 87 0.04 21.23 17.70
CA THR A 87 -1.41 21.32 17.91
C THR A 87 -2.03 22.68 17.58
N ILE A 88 -1.22 23.75 17.50
CA ILE A 88 -1.67 25.09 17.10
C ILE A 88 -1.42 25.37 15.61
N GLY A 89 -0.93 24.38 14.86
CA GLY A 89 -0.73 24.44 13.41
C GLY A 89 0.63 25.00 12.97
N VAL A 90 1.53 25.31 13.91
CA VAL A 90 2.87 25.83 13.62
C VAL A 90 3.75 24.69 13.14
N VAL A 91 4.39 24.88 11.98
CA VAL A 91 5.39 23.95 11.45
C VAL A 91 6.61 23.98 12.36
N ARG A 92 6.89 22.87 13.05
CA ARG A 92 8.05 22.71 13.93
C ARG A 92 9.21 21.99 13.24
N TYR A 93 8.91 21.25 12.18
CA TYR A 93 9.90 20.63 11.32
C TYR A 93 9.34 20.53 9.90
N ALA A 94 10.19 20.76 8.91
CA ALA A 94 9.87 20.49 7.52
C ALA A 94 11.14 20.04 6.78
N THR A 95 10.99 19.07 5.88
CA THR A 95 12.05 18.67 4.95
C THR A 95 11.46 18.45 3.56
N VAL A 96 12.32 18.55 2.55
CA VAL A 96 11.97 18.43 1.14
C VAL A 96 12.93 17.46 0.45
N PHE A 97 12.39 16.32 0.02
CA PHE A 97 13.11 15.36 -0.81
C PHE A 97 12.88 15.71 -2.28
N ARG A 98 13.96 15.95 -3.02
CA ARG A 98 13.92 16.07 -4.49
C ARG A 98 14.45 14.78 -5.06
N ASP A 99 13.59 14.00 -5.68
CA ASP A 99 13.89 12.62 -6.04
C ASP A 99 13.50 12.32 -7.50
N SER A 100 14.03 11.22 -8.02
CA SER A 100 13.79 10.80 -9.40
C SER A 100 13.84 9.30 -9.57
N VAL A 101 12.93 8.78 -10.39
CA VAL A 101 12.97 7.40 -10.87
C VAL A 101 13.34 7.41 -12.35
N VAL A 102 14.30 6.58 -12.75
CA VAL A 102 14.70 6.39 -14.15
C VAL A 102 14.53 4.93 -14.51
N LEU A 103 13.80 4.65 -15.59
CA LEU A 103 13.50 3.29 -16.06
C LEU A 103 13.64 3.21 -17.57
N ASP A 104 13.96 2.02 -18.08
CA ASP A 104 14.01 1.76 -19.53
C ASP A 104 12.62 1.72 -20.16
N GLN A 105 11.60 1.38 -19.36
CA GLN A 105 10.18 1.42 -19.71
C GLN A 105 9.37 1.89 -18.49
N PRO A 106 8.29 2.67 -18.69
CA PRO A 106 7.47 3.09 -17.57
C PRO A 106 6.78 1.86 -16.96
N PRO A 107 6.70 1.76 -15.62
CA PRO A 107 6.11 0.61 -14.98
C PRO A 107 4.59 0.65 -15.21
N PRO A 108 3.93 -0.48 -15.47
CA PRO A 108 2.48 -0.55 -15.35
C PRO A 108 2.06 -0.03 -13.97
N PRO A 109 0.88 0.62 -13.83
CA PRO A 109 0.38 1.12 -12.53
C PRO A 109 0.30 0.04 -11.44
N THR A 110 0.39 -1.23 -11.84
CA THR A 110 0.25 -2.40 -10.98
C THR A 110 1.58 -3.03 -10.57
N VAL A 111 2.72 -2.53 -11.08
CA VAL A 111 4.05 -3.06 -10.72
C VAL A 111 4.56 -2.39 -9.45
N ARG A 112 4.97 -3.21 -8.48
CA ARG A 112 5.63 -2.76 -7.25
C ARG A 112 7.08 -2.38 -7.54
N ALA A 113 7.32 -1.09 -7.70
CA ALA A 113 8.66 -0.51 -7.73
C ALA A 113 8.73 0.54 -6.62
N PRO A 114 8.95 0.12 -5.35
CA PRO A 114 8.90 1.05 -4.22
C PRO A 114 10.06 2.04 -4.29
N VAL A 115 9.74 3.30 -4.03
CA VAL A 115 10.67 4.41 -3.85
C VAL A 115 10.45 4.93 -2.45
N ALA A 116 11.52 5.06 -1.68
CA ALA A 116 11.44 5.51 -0.32
C ALA A 116 12.67 6.33 0.07
N ASN A 117 12.45 7.28 0.97
CA ASN A 117 13.51 8.10 1.54
C ASN A 117 13.15 8.47 2.98
N VAL A 118 14.16 8.62 3.83
CA VAL A 118 14.01 8.94 5.26
C VAL A 118 15.08 9.93 5.70
N GLU A 119 14.75 10.73 6.69
CA GLU A 119 15.63 11.65 7.38
C GLU A 119 15.45 11.50 8.89
N ILE A 120 16.48 11.86 9.66
CA ILE A 120 16.43 11.93 11.11
C ILE A 120 16.29 13.39 11.55
N ALA A 121 15.27 13.65 12.35
CA ALA A 121 15.02 14.93 13.01
C ALA A 121 15.09 14.76 14.53
N THR A 122 15.27 15.87 15.25
CA THR A 122 15.04 15.92 16.70
C THR A 122 13.94 16.94 16.96
N LEU A 123 12.86 16.51 17.60
CA LEU A 123 11.74 17.38 17.97
C LEU A 123 11.55 17.38 19.48
N ALA A 124 11.02 18.49 19.99
CA ALA A 124 10.53 18.56 21.36
C ALA A 124 9.39 17.57 21.58
N ASN A 125 9.16 17.17 22.82
CA ASN A 125 8.01 16.35 23.16
C ASN A 125 6.72 17.16 23.01
N GLY A 126 5.67 16.51 22.50
CA GLY A 126 4.42 17.16 22.11
C GLY A 126 3.62 16.32 21.12
N GLN A 127 2.43 16.80 20.77
CA GLN A 127 1.60 16.19 19.74
C GLN A 127 1.80 16.91 18.41
N TYR A 128 1.97 16.12 17.35
CA TYR A 128 2.24 16.60 16.01
C TYR A 128 1.29 15.97 14.99
N THR A 129 0.85 16.78 14.03
CA THR A 129 0.31 16.29 12.77
C THR A 129 1.44 16.21 11.76
N VAL A 130 1.63 15.04 11.15
CA VAL A 130 2.59 14.83 10.08
C VAL A 130 1.84 14.83 8.76
N SER A 131 2.28 15.66 7.81
CA SER A 131 1.78 15.66 6.43
C SER A 131 2.92 15.35 5.48
N ILE A 132 2.62 14.53 4.48
CA ILE A 132 3.55 14.16 3.42
C ILE A 132 2.84 14.44 2.10
N ASP A 133 3.43 15.34 1.33
CA ASP A 133 2.91 15.82 0.08
C ASP A 133 3.88 15.48 -1.04
N VAL A 134 3.49 14.56 -1.93
CA VAL A 134 4.22 14.28 -3.16
C VAL A 134 3.63 15.15 -4.26
N SER A 135 4.49 15.92 -4.91
CA SER A 135 4.13 16.81 -6.01
C SER A 135 4.90 16.47 -7.28
N GLN A 136 4.17 16.37 -8.40
CA GLN A 136 4.72 16.21 -9.74
C GLN A 136 4.05 17.17 -10.71
N GLN A 137 4.82 18.13 -11.21
CA GLN A 137 4.32 19.16 -12.12
C GLN A 137 3.01 19.79 -11.60
N GLN A 138 2.19 20.41 -12.45
CA GLN A 138 0.91 21.04 -12.06
C GLN A 138 -0.26 20.05 -11.92
N GLN A 139 -0.05 18.73 -12.02
CA GLN A 139 -1.15 17.78 -12.32
C GLN A 139 -1.49 16.77 -11.23
N GLN A 140 -0.55 16.34 -10.38
CA GLN A 140 -0.85 15.36 -9.32
C GLN A 140 -0.20 15.69 -7.99
N ARG A 141 -1.02 15.66 -6.94
CA ARG A 141 -0.62 15.77 -5.55
C ARG A 141 -1.10 14.52 -4.81
N LEU A 142 -0.16 13.68 -4.35
CA LEU A 142 -0.46 12.59 -3.42
C LEU A 142 -0.27 13.14 -2.01
N VAL A 143 -1.22 12.89 -1.12
CA VAL A 143 -1.19 13.40 0.24
C VAL A 143 -1.37 12.26 1.21
N TRP A 144 -0.52 12.21 2.22
CA TRP A 144 -0.65 11.34 3.37
C TRP A 144 -0.57 12.18 4.64
N HIS A 145 -1.36 11.83 5.65
CA HIS A 145 -1.31 12.49 6.95
C HIS A 145 -1.53 11.52 8.10
N SER A 146 -0.91 11.82 9.23
CA SER A 146 -1.06 11.07 10.48
C SER A 146 -0.81 11.96 11.68
N THR A 147 -1.11 11.47 12.87
CA THR A 147 -0.80 12.13 14.15
C THR A 147 0.16 11.29 14.96
N ILE A 148 1.14 11.95 15.58
CA ILE A 148 2.10 11.30 16.48
C ILE A 148 2.22 12.09 17.79
N THR A 149 2.35 11.38 18.89
CA THR A 149 2.58 11.95 20.22
C THR A 149 3.97 11.58 20.68
N LEU A 150 4.83 12.58 20.85
CA LEU A 150 6.18 12.46 21.36
C LEU A 150 6.17 12.77 22.85
N GLY A 151 6.79 11.91 23.66
CA GLY A 151 6.82 12.11 25.10
C GLY A 151 7.35 10.90 25.86
N PRO A 152 7.67 11.07 27.15
CA PRO A 152 8.28 10.03 27.97
C PRO A 152 7.27 9.01 28.51
N SER A 153 5.96 9.21 28.31
CA SER A 153 4.95 8.27 28.80
C SER A 153 5.09 6.91 28.10
N PRO A 154 4.84 5.77 28.78
CA PRO A 154 4.94 4.47 28.14
C PRO A 154 4.10 4.33 26.86
N GLN A 155 2.90 4.91 26.87
CA GLN A 155 1.99 4.90 25.72
C GLN A 155 2.55 5.71 24.54
N SER A 156 3.04 6.93 24.78
CA SER A 156 3.64 7.74 23.71
C SER A 156 4.92 7.10 23.16
N VAL A 157 5.78 6.56 24.02
CA VAL A 157 7.02 5.88 23.60
C VAL A 157 6.69 4.65 22.74
N ALA A 158 5.80 3.77 23.19
CA ALA A 158 5.46 2.55 22.45
C ALA A 158 4.74 2.85 21.12
N ALA A 159 3.78 3.79 21.12
CA ALA A 159 3.05 4.16 19.91
C ALA A 159 3.94 4.84 18.87
N ALA A 160 4.86 5.70 19.29
CA ALA A 160 5.77 6.39 18.39
C ALA A 160 6.88 5.48 17.84
N SER A 161 7.26 4.43 18.55
CA SER A 161 8.41 3.59 18.21
C SER A 161 8.09 2.35 17.38
N LEU A 162 6.80 2.02 17.18
CA LEU A 162 6.41 0.80 16.46
C LEU A 162 6.99 0.77 15.03
N MET A 163 7.73 -0.28 14.73
CA MET A 163 8.23 -0.62 13.39
C MET A 163 7.93 -2.08 13.06
N PHE A 164 7.91 -2.41 11.77
CA PHE A 164 7.79 -3.77 11.27
C PHE A 164 9.07 -4.23 10.58
N LEU A 165 9.51 -5.44 10.88
CA LEU A 165 10.68 -6.10 10.31
C LEU A 165 10.24 -7.30 9.45
N ASP A 166 11.06 -7.64 8.45
CA ASP A 166 10.86 -8.87 7.64
C ASP A 166 11.01 -10.12 8.51
N GLN A 167 12.01 -10.14 9.39
CA GLN A 167 12.25 -11.20 10.39
C GLN A 167 12.77 -10.60 11.69
N ALA A 168 12.48 -11.26 12.82
CA ALA A 168 13.17 -11.04 14.09
C ALA A 168 14.61 -11.58 14.02
N ASP A 169 15.50 -10.88 13.34
CA ASP A 169 16.92 -11.09 13.59
C ASP A 169 17.27 -10.52 14.99
N ARG A 170 18.01 -11.30 15.77
CA ARG A 170 18.51 -10.94 17.11
C ARG A 170 19.96 -10.46 17.07
N GLY A 171 20.51 -10.25 15.88
CA GLY A 171 21.81 -9.61 15.70
C GLY A 171 21.85 -8.17 16.24
N ASP A 172 23.05 -7.59 16.26
CA ASP A 172 23.25 -6.21 16.73
C ASP A 172 22.68 -5.14 15.77
N THR A 173 22.12 -5.58 14.65
CA THR A 173 21.48 -4.75 13.63
C THR A 173 20.07 -5.28 13.36
N ALA A 174 19.06 -4.43 13.52
CA ALA A 174 17.68 -4.73 13.13
C ALA A 174 17.29 -3.92 11.89
N CYS A 175 16.77 -4.57 10.86
CA CYS A 175 16.46 -3.96 9.58
C CYS A 175 14.93 -3.93 9.37
N ALA A 176 14.37 -2.72 9.35
CA ALA A 176 12.95 -2.46 9.26
C ALA A 176 12.50 -2.24 7.81
N GLN A 177 11.27 -2.68 7.55
CA GLN A 177 10.55 -2.33 6.34
C GLN A 177 10.10 -0.87 6.42
N LEU A 178 10.13 -0.17 5.29
CA LEU A 178 9.81 1.27 5.21
C LEU A 178 8.30 1.55 5.05
N TRP A 179 7.45 0.75 5.70
CA TRP A 179 5.99 0.91 5.64
C TRP A 179 5.41 1.72 6.81
N GLY A 180 6.23 2.37 7.62
CA GLY A 180 5.76 3.08 8.80
C GLY A 180 5.03 2.14 9.76
N GLN A 181 3.85 2.56 10.24
CA GLN A 181 2.95 1.72 11.06
C GLN A 181 1.95 0.92 10.20
N THR A 182 2.31 0.64 8.94
CA THR A 182 1.48 -0.10 7.98
C THR A 182 2.13 -1.43 7.62
N ILE A 183 1.33 -2.46 7.42
CA ILE A 183 1.75 -3.76 6.91
C ILE A 183 1.03 -4.02 5.58
N PRO A 184 1.73 -4.42 4.51
CA PRO A 184 1.08 -4.86 3.29
C PRO A 184 0.14 -6.04 3.51
N PHE A 185 -1.08 -5.96 2.99
CA PHE A 185 -1.99 -7.10 2.95
C PHE A 185 -1.41 -8.25 2.12
N GLY A 186 -1.56 -9.48 2.62
CA GLY A 186 -0.91 -10.68 2.09
C GLY A 186 0.43 -11.01 2.73
N THR A 187 0.95 -10.15 3.61
CA THR A 187 2.10 -10.50 4.46
C THR A 187 1.74 -11.69 5.34
N ARG A 188 2.55 -12.76 5.31
CA ARG A 188 2.31 -13.98 6.09
C ARG A 188 2.79 -13.86 7.52
N ARG A 189 3.98 -13.30 7.69
CA ARG A 189 4.65 -13.07 8.97
C ARG A 189 5.40 -11.75 8.93
N SER A 190 5.52 -11.13 10.09
CA SER A 190 6.35 -9.95 10.32
C SER A 190 6.69 -9.88 11.80
N ALA A 191 7.78 -9.21 12.14
CA ALA A 191 8.12 -8.90 13.52
C ALA A 191 7.76 -7.44 13.82
N ALA A 192 7.01 -7.18 14.88
CA ALA A 192 6.82 -5.84 15.42
C ALA A 192 7.89 -5.53 16.46
N LEU A 193 8.58 -4.41 16.28
CA LEU A 193 9.57 -3.88 17.20
C LEU A 193 9.05 -2.57 17.79
N LEU A 194 9.05 -2.45 19.11
CA LEU A 194 8.71 -1.21 19.79
C LEU A 194 9.58 -1.00 21.02
N VAL A 195 9.57 0.22 21.55
CA VAL A 195 10.29 0.61 22.75
C VAL A 195 9.31 0.78 23.91
N VAL A 196 9.69 0.26 25.08
CA VAL A 196 8.99 0.53 26.34
C VAL A 196 9.96 1.06 27.39
N PRO A 197 9.50 1.89 28.35
CA PRO A 197 10.31 2.26 29.51
C PRO A 197 10.70 1.03 30.34
N ARG A 198 11.86 1.05 31.00
CA ARG A 198 12.38 -0.12 31.75
C ARG A 198 11.39 -0.71 32.77
N GLN A 199 10.55 0.12 33.38
CA GLN A 199 9.50 -0.33 34.31
C GLN A 199 8.49 -1.32 33.69
N TRP A 200 8.32 -1.32 32.36
CA TRP A 200 7.47 -2.28 31.64
C TRP A 200 8.10 -3.67 31.46
N SER A 201 9.36 -3.86 31.86
CA SER A 201 10.13 -5.08 31.56
C SER A 201 10.65 -5.84 32.77
N GLY A 202 10.56 -5.25 33.96
CA GLY A 202 11.43 -5.62 35.08
C GLY A 202 11.15 -6.98 35.71
N ARG A 203 9.92 -7.50 35.62
CA ARG A 203 9.49 -8.78 36.24
C ARG A 203 8.37 -9.52 35.52
N ASP A 204 7.70 -8.88 34.56
CA ASP A 204 6.45 -9.36 34.03
C ASP A 204 6.62 -9.97 32.64
N LYS A 205 6.12 -11.20 32.47
CA LYS A 205 5.97 -11.80 31.14
C LYS A 205 4.91 -11.00 30.38
N LEU A 206 5.35 -10.15 29.45
CA LEU A 206 4.45 -9.39 28.60
C LEU A 206 3.66 -10.34 27.69
N VAL A 207 2.39 -10.00 27.47
CA VAL A 207 1.51 -10.69 26.52
C VAL A 207 1.11 -9.66 25.48
N ALA A 208 1.03 -10.09 24.22
CA ALA A 208 0.53 -9.22 23.16
C ALA A 208 -0.67 -9.84 22.46
N ALA A 209 -1.65 -9.01 22.16
CA ALA A 209 -2.81 -9.37 21.35
C ALA A 209 -3.04 -8.30 20.29
N CYS A 210 -3.65 -8.66 19.17
CA CYS A 210 -4.05 -7.69 18.15
C CYS A 210 -5.57 -7.70 18.00
N ARG A 211 -6.15 -6.51 17.91
CA ARG A 211 -7.60 -6.31 17.78
C ARG A 211 -7.90 -5.50 16.53
N LEU A 212 -8.74 -6.04 15.64
CA LEU A 212 -9.29 -5.28 14.52
C LEU A 212 -10.24 -4.19 15.05
N ARG A 213 -10.08 -2.96 14.57
CA ARG A 213 -10.91 -1.80 14.96
C ARG A 213 -11.84 -1.37 13.85
N GLU A 214 -11.31 -1.29 12.63
CA GLU A 214 -12.07 -0.91 11.45
C GLU A 214 -11.68 -1.78 10.27
N GLN A 215 -12.66 -2.38 9.63
CA GLN A 215 -12.49 -3.20 8.43
C GLN A 215 -12.74 -2.35 7.18
N TYR A 216 -11.84 -2.42 6.19
CA TYR A 216 -11.98 -1.61 4.98
C TYR A 216 -12.86 -2.24 3.91
N PHE A 217 -12.96 -3.57 3.90
CA PHE A 217 -13.66 -4.31 2.86
C PHE A 217 -14.70 -5.26 3.46
N PRO A 218 -16.01 -4.92 3.43
CA PRO A 218 -17.07 -5.66 4.12
C PRO A 218 -17.27 -7.12 3.70
N PHE A 219 -16.64 -7.58 2.62
CA PHE A 219 -16.77 -8.95 2.14
C PHE A 219 -15.91 -9.97 2.90
N TYR A 220 -14.90 -9.54 3.67
CA TYR A 220 -14.24 -10.42 4.64
C TYR A 220 -15.17 -10.65 5.84
N ARG A 221 -15.20 -11.87 6.39
CA ARG A 221 -16.15 -12.29 7.44
C ARG A 221 -15.43 -13.08 8.53
N GLY A 222 -15.93 -12.94 9.77
CA GLY A 222 -15.48 -13.69 10.95
C GLY A 222 -14.40 -12.95 11.75
N ASP A 223 -13.86 -13.62 12.76
CA ASP A 223 -12.75 -13.12 13.57
C ASP A 223 -11.44 -13.23 12.78
N ASP A 224 -11.28 -12.33 11.81
CA ASP A 224 -10.06 -12.16 11.02
C ASP A 224 -9.04 -11.38 11.85
N THR A 225 -8.29 -12.12 12.65
CA THR A 225 -7.36 -11.58 13.66
C THR A 225 -5.90 -11.75 13.24
N VAL A 226 -5.05 -10.87 13.75
CA VAL A 226 -3.59 -11.07 13.79
C VAL A 226 -3.27 -11.85 15.06
N ALA A 227 -2.50 -12.93 14.94
CA ALA A 227 -2.09 -13.72 16.11
C ALA A 227 -0.65 -13.41 16.49
N THR A 228 -0.41 -13.12 17.77
CA THR A 228 0.96 -13.00 18.29
C THR A 228 1.51 -14.39 18.55
N ILE A 229 2.66 -14.71 17.94
CA ILE A 229 3.37 -15.97 18.10
C ILE A 229 4.26 -15.94 19.35
N SER A 230 5.01 -14.84 19.55
CA SER A 230 5.89 -14.70 20.70
C SER A 230 6.11 -13.23 21.05
N VAL A 231 6.48 -12.98 22.31
CA VAL A 231 6.89 -11.66 22.82
C VAL A 231 8.23 -11.85 23.51
N THR A 232 9.26 -11.17 23.01
CA THR A 232 10.62 -11.20 23.57
C THR A 232 11.00 -9.79 24.03
N ILE A 233 11.69 -9.69 25.15
CA ILE A 233 12.20 -8.42 25.67
C ILE A 233 13.72 -8.43 25.56
N ASP A 234 14.29 -7.39 24.96
CA ASP A 234 15.73 -7.20 24.81
C ASP A 234 16.19 -5.92 25.56
N PRO A 235 17.29 -5.99 26.36
CA PRO A 235 17.81 -4.86 27.12
C PRO A 235 18.52 -3.77 26.29
N ARG A 236 18.70 -3.96 24.99
CA ARG A 236 19.33 -2.99 24.10
C ARG A 236 18.39 -1.80 23.81
N ALA A 237 18.97 -0.67 23.44
CA ALA A 237 18.37 0.56 22.95
C ALA A 237 18.51 0.61 21.44
N ILE A 238 17.73 1.48 20.80
CA ILE A 238 17.81 1.70 19.36
C ILE A 238 18.66 2.93 19.09
N PHE A 239 19.71 2.75 18.29
CA PHE A 239 20.35 3.82 17.55
C PHE A 239 20.15 3.57 16.06
N ALA A 240 19.25 4.33 15.44
CA ALA A 240 18.99 4.20 14.02
C ALA A 240 20.08 4.92 13.22
N VAL A 241 20.74 4.20 12.33
CA VAL A 241 21.60 4.79 11.30
C VAL A 241 20.98 4.42 9.96
N PRO A 242 20.49 5.37 9.16
CA PRO A 242 20.01 5.03 7.83
C PRO A 242 21.17 4.43 7.04
N VAL A 243 21.12 3.11 6.82
CA VAL A 243 22.10 2.42 5.99
C VAL A 243 21.63 2.50 4.55
N TRP A 244 22.28 3.35 3.76
CA TRP A 244 22.01 3.50 2.33
C TRP A 244 22.51 2.27 1.58
N SER A 245 21.69 1.22 1.48
CA SER A 245 21.96 0.14 0.52
C SER A 245 21.34 0.50 -0.82
N VAL A 246 22.15 1.09 -1.71
CA VAL A 246 21.79 1.21 -3.12
C VAL A 246 21.94 -0.17 -3.74
N GLN A 247 20.87 -0.97 -3.75
CA GLN A 247 20.81 -2.05 -4.72
C GLN A 247 20.64 -1.43 -6.11
N SER A 248 21.40 -1.92 -7.09
CA SER A 248 21.33 -1.50 -8.48
C SER A 248 19.87 -1.44 -8.95
N GLY A 249 19.36 -0.22 -9.21
CA GLY A 249 17.96 0.03 -9.53
C GLY A 249 17.25 1.10 -8.68
N GLY A 250 17.90 1.63 -7.63
CA GLY A 250 17.55 2.92 -7.00
C GLY A 250 16.34 2.92 -6.06
N ALA A 251 16.60 2.83 -4.75
CA ALA A 251 15.87 3.44 -3.61
C ALA A 251 16.29 2.73 -2.31
N LEU A 252 16.20 3.44 -1.17
CA LEU A 252 16.34 2.82 0.15
C LEU A 252 15.26 1.75 0.29
N ARG A 253 15.62 0.48 0.52
CA ARG A 253 14.63 -0.58 0.78
C ARG A 253 14.50 -0.94 2.24
N THR A 254 15.44 -0.49 3.07
CA THR A 254 15.59 -0.99 4.43
C THR A 254 16.20 0.08 5.32
N LEU A 255 15.60 0.28 6.49
CA LEU A 255 16.19 1.09 7.56
C LEU A 255 16.81 0.14 8.56
N CYS A 256 18.14 0.11 8.64
CA CYS A 256 18.82 -0.70 9.65
C CYS A 256 19.14 0.14 10.89
N MET A 257 19.11 -0.48 12.06
CA MET A 257 19.32 0.20 13.34
C MET A 257 20.26 -0.64 14.18
N HIS A 258 21.25 0.01 14.78
CA HIS A 258 22.14 -0.62 15.73
C HIS A 258 21.47 -0.69 17.10
N GLN A 259 21.60 -1.85 17.74
CA GLN A 259 21.05 -2.09 19.05
C GLN A 259 22.15 -1.99 20.12
N LEU A 260 22.10 -0.97 20.98
CA LEU A 260 23.13 -0.70 22.01
C LEU A 260 22.52 -0.76 23.41
N PRO A 261 23.10 -1.44 24.42
CA PRO A 261 22.54 -1.51 25.78
C PRO A 261 22.08 -0.16 26.37
N THR A 262 20.94 -0.14 27.07
CA THR A 262 20.45 1.05 27.79
C THR A 262 19.86 0.71 29.16
N GLU A 263 19.94 1.67 30.08
CA GLU A 263 19.34 1.58 31.41
C GLU A 263 17.94 2.21 31.49
N GLN A 264 17.49 2.96 30.49
CA GLN A 264 16.22 3.70 30.52
C GLN A 264 15.07 2.96 29.82
N HIS A 265 15.37 2.26 28.74
CA HIS A 265 14.39 1.66 27.85
C HIS A 265 14.65 0.16 27.63
N ARG A 266 13.69 -0.48 26.98
CA ARG A 266 13.78 -1.87 26.53
C ARG A 266 13.11 -2.02 25.19
N LEU A 267 13.61 -2.98 24.43
CA LEU A 267 13.01 -3.41 23.19
C LEU A 267 12.02 -4.52 23.45
N VAL A 268 10.85 -4.41 22.83
CA VAL A 268 9.88 -5.50 22.77
C VAL A 268 9.79 -5.93 21.32
N LEU A 269 10.09 -7.20 21.08
CA LEU A 269 10.03 -7.83 19.78
C LEU A 269 8.90 -8.86 19.78
N MET A 270 7.97 -8.73 18.84
CA MET A 270 6.79 -9.57 18.73
C MET A 270 6.70 -10.22 17.37
N GLU A 271 6.67 -11.54 17.33
CA GLU A 271 6.41 -12.28 16.11
C GLU A 271 4.91 -12.32 15.82
N LEU A 272 4.50 -11.89 14.63
CA LEU A 272 3.09 -11.82 14.23
C LEU A 272 2.77 -12.81 13.11
N ASP A 273 1.70 -13.59 13.27
CA ASP A 273 1.04 -14.34 12.20
C ASP A 273 -0.07 -13.49 11.59
N LEU A 274 0.15 -13.10 10.33
CA LEU A 274 -0.70 -12.18 9.58
C LEU A 274 -1.51 -12.91 8.50
N ARG A 275 -1.43 -14.24 8.43
CA ARG A 275 -2.14 -15.04 7.41
C ARG A 275 -3.65 -14.79 7.40
N ARG A 276 -4.24 -14.58 8.57
CA ARG A 276 -5.67 -14.30 8.74
C ARG A 276 -6.01 -12.80 8.78
N ALA A 277 -5.00 -11.94 8.70
CA ALA A 277 -5.21 -10.50 8.71
C ALA A 277 -5.94 -10.06 7.45
N ILE A 278 -6.87 -9.12 7.60
CA ILE A 278 -7.59 -8.46 6.51
C ILE A 278 -7.26 -6.97 6.49
N PRO A 279 -7.50 -6.25 5.37
CA PRO A 279 -7.23 -4.82 5.33
C PRO A 279 -8.13 -4.04 6.30
N GLY A 280 -7.51 -3.22 7.13
CA GLY A 280 -8.17 -2.51 8.22
C GLY A 280 -7.21 -1.81 9.18
N ASP A 281 -7.77 -1.04 10.09
CA ASP A 281 -7.06 -0.46 11.24
C ASP A 281 -7.11 -1.43 12.43
N TYR A 282 -5.96 -1.63 13.06
CA TYR A 282 -5.75 -2.54 14.18
C TYR A 282 -5.16 -1.82 15.38
N GLU A 283 -5.36 -2.42 16.54
CA GLU A 283 -4.68 -2.07 17.79
C GLU A 283 -3.86 -3.27 18.24
N LEU A 284 -2.57 -3.08 18.44
CA LEU A 284 -1.68 -3.99 19.16
C LEU A 284 -1.76 -3.64 20.65
N LEU A 285 -2.25 -4.60 21.44
CA LEU A 285 -2.39 -4.53 22.88
C LEU A 285 -1.16 -5.18 23.51
N LEU A 286 -0.30 -4.40 24.14
CA LEU A 286 0.81 -4.92 24.94
C LEU A 286 0.40 -4.90 26.41
N ILE A 287 0.19 -6.09 26.98
CA ILE A 287 -0.43 -6.30 28.28
C ILE A 287 0.64 -6.73 29.27
N ARG A 288 0.60 -6.13 30.47
CA ARG A 288 1.39 -6.55 31.63
C ARG A 288 0.49 -7.31 32.60
N PRO A 289 0.54 -8.66 32.63
CA PRO A 289 -0.43 -9.45 33.38
C PRO A 289 -0.44 -9.18 34.89
N ALA A 290 0.73 -8.84 35.47
CA ALA A 290 0.84 -8.61 36.91
C ALA A 290 0.13 -7.34 37.39
N THR A 291 0.09 -6.28 36.57
CA THR A 291 -0.54 -5.00 36.93
C THR A 291 -1.85 -4.75 36.17
N SER A 292 -2.17 -5.57 35.17
CA SER A 292 -3.24 -5.33 34.19
C SER A 292 -3.08 -4.04 33.37
N ASP A 293 -1.90 -3.41 33.39
CA ASP A 293 -1.59 -2.28 32.53
C ASP A 293 -1.57 -2.74 31.06
N THR A 294 -2.17 -1.95 30.17
CA THR A 294 -2.20 -2.24 28.73
C THR A 294 -1.77 -1.02 27.93
N LEU A 295 -0.77 -1.16 27.05
CA LEU A 295 -0.49 -0.18 26.01
C LEU A 295 -1.28 -0.53 24.76
N VAL A 296 -1.80 0.48 24.08
CA VAL A 296 -2.61 0.34 22.86
C VAL A 296 -1.89 1.02 21.71
N ILE A 297 -1.25 0.25 20.85
CA ILE A 297 -0.44 0.75 19.75
C ILE A 297 -1.22 0.58 18.43
N PRO A 298 -1.60 1.66 17.73
CA PRO A 298 -2.29 1.55 16.46
C PRO A 298 -1.36 1.05 15.36
N PHE A 299 -1.88 0.25 14.43
CA PHE A 299 -1.21 -0.08 13.17
C PHE A 299 -2.26 -0.41 12.10
N ARG A 300 -1.84 -0.50 10.84
CA ARG A 300 -2.74 -0.75 9.72
C ARG A 300 -2.30 -1.94 8.90
N VAL A 301 -3.25 -2.74 8.43
CA VAL A 301 -3.03 -3.67 7.32
C VAL A 301 -3.63 -3.05 6.07
N GLN A 302 -2.80 -2.80 5.05
CA GLN A 302 -3.23 -2.07 3.86
C GLN A 302 -3.08 -2.90 2.59
N TRP A 303 -4.16 -2.99 1.82
CA TRP A 303 -4.10 -3.52 0.47
C TRP A 303 -3.60 -2.43 -0.48
N PHE A 304 -2.31 -2.48 -0.80
CA PHE A 304 -1.70 -1.58 -1.78
C PHE A 304 -2.15 -1.93 -3.20
N ALA A 305 -2.63 -0.93 -3.94
CA ALA A 305 -3.06 -1.03 -5.33
C ALA A 305 -4.01 -2.21 -5.63
N PRO A 306 -5.17 -2.32 -4.95
CA PRO A 306 -6.12 -3.38 -5.25
C PRO A 306 -6.69 -3.18 -6.66
N PRO A 307 -6.86 -4.24 -7.48
CA PRO A 307 -7.34 -4.09 -8.85
C PRO A 307 -8.71 -3.41 -8.88
N PRO A 308 -8.87 -2.24 -9.52
CA PRO A 308 -10.11 -1.47 -9.42
C PRO A 308 -11.30 -2.21 -10.04
N HIS A 309 -11.07 -3.02 -11.08
CA HIS A 309 -12.09 -3.80 -11.74
C HIS A 309 -12.70 -4.91 -10.88
N LEU A 310 -12.00 -5.36 -9.82
CA LEU A 310 -12.58 -6.29 -8.84
C LEU A 310 -13.85 -5.71 -8.19
N PHE A 311 -13.93 -4.38 -8.04
CA PHE A 311 -15.00 -3.69 -7.32
C PHE A 311 -16.11 -3.18 -8.25
N VAL A 312 -15.92 -3.27 -9.57
CA VAL A 312 -16.98 -3.00 -10.55
C VAL A 312 -17.68 -4.32 -10.85
N SER A 313 -18.58 -4.73 -9.95
CA SER A 313 -19.06 -6.12 -9.84
C SER A 313 -19.59 -6.73 -11.15
N ARG A 314 -20.30 -5.96 -12.00
CA ARG A 314 -20.78 -6.44 -13.31
C ARG A 314 -19.64 -6.72 -14.28
N TYR A 315 -18.72 -5.78 -14.41
CA TYR A 315 -17.55 -5.93 -15.26
C TYR A 315 -16.64 -7.07 -14.77
N ALA A 316 -16.51 -7.22 -13.44
CA ALA A 316 -15.75 -8.32 -12.86
C ALA A 316 -16.30 -9.67 -13.31
N VAL A 317 -17.62 -9.88 -13.26
CA VAL A 317 -18.25 -11.12 -13.76
C VAL A 317 -18.06 -11.29 -15.26
N GLU A 318 -18.22 -10.20 -16.02
CA GLU A 318 -18.02 -10.22 -17.48
C GLU A 318 -16.64 -10.75 -17.87
N VAL A 319 -15.58 -10.24 -17.23
CA VAL A 319 -14.22 -10.72 -17.49
C VAL A 319 -14.00 -12.12 -16.91
N MET A 320 -14.64 -12.50 -15.80
CA MET A 320 -14.52 -13.84 -15.22
C MET A 320 -15.10 -14.96 -16.10
N ARG A 321 -15.80 -14.65 -17.20
CA ARG A 321 -16.31 -15.65 -18.16
C ARG A 321 -15.25 -16.61 -18.72
N TYR A 322 -13.96 -16.28 -18.58
CA TYR A 322 -12.86 -17.13 -19.04
C TYR A 322 -12.49 -18.24 -18.05
N VAL A 323 -12.95 -18.15 -16.81
CA VAL A 323 -12.68 -19.11 -15.73
C VAL A 323 -13.95 -19.70 -15.12
N LEU A 324 -15.10 -19.08 -15.36
CA LEU A 324 -16.41 -19.56 -14.92
C LEU A 324 -17.03 -20.52 -15.93
N THR A 325 -17.78 -21.50 -15.43
CA THR A 325 -18.76 -22.23 -16.23
C THR A 325 -19.96 -21.33 -16.57
N ASP A 326 -20.74 -21.69 -17.59
CA ASP A 326 -21.93 -20.92 -17.98
C ASP A 326 -22.94 -20.79 -16.83
N GLN A 327 -23.11 -21.85 -16.03
CA GLN A 327 -24.00 -21.83 -14.88
C GLN A 327 -23.51 -20.88 -13.79
N GLU A 328 -22.21 -20.91 -13.46
CA GLU A 328 -21.63 -20.00 -12.46
C GLU A 328 -21.66 -18.54 -12.94
N TYR A 329 -21.40 -18.30 -14.22
CA TYR A 329 -21.48 -16.99 -14.84
C TYR A 329 -22.88 -16.40 -14.72
N THR A 330 -23.91 -17.14 -15.11
CA THR A 330 -25.31 -16.71 -14.95
C THR A 330 -25.67 -16.50 -13.48
N ALA A 331 -25.29 -17.41 -12.59
CA ALA A 331 -25.55 -17.26 -11.15
C ALA A 331 -24.92 -15.99 -10.55
N LEU A 332 -23.70 -15.64 -10.95
CA LEU A 332 -23.02 -14.42 -10.50
C LEU A 332 -23.62 -13.15 -11.12
N LEU A 333 -24.06 -13.20 -12.38
CA LEU A 333 -24.78 -12.08 -13.00
C LEU A 333 -26.12 -11.80 -12.31
N ASP A 334 -26.88 -12.85 -12.02
CA ASP A 334 -28.21 -12.77 -11.39
C ASP A 334 -28.14 -12.42 -9.90
N THR A 335 -26.97 -12.56 -9.27
CA THR A 335 -26.76 -12.10 -7.89
C THR A 335 -27.00 -10.58 -7.81
N PRO A 336 -27.81 -10.09 -6.84
CA PRO A 336 -28.06 -8.66 -6.67
C PRO A 336 -26.78 -7.84 -6.55
N ASP A 337 -26.76 -6.62 -7.11
CA ASP A 337 -25.58 -5.75 -7.14
C ASP A 337 -24.95 -5.54 -5.75
N SER A 338 -25.77 -5.46 -4.69
CA SER A 338 -25.34 -5.32 -3.29
C SER A 338 -24.55 -6.52 -2.76
N ASN A 339 -24.78 -7.71 -3.32
CA ASN A 339 -24.18 -8.98 -2.88
C ASN A 339 -23.17 -9.55 -3.89
N ARG A 340 -23.12 -9.03 -5.12
CA ARG A 340 -22.32 -9.60 -6.22
C ARG A 340 -20.83 -9.59 -5.92
N THR A 341 -20.27 -8.49 -5.42
CA THR A 341 -18.84 -8.44 -5.04
C THR A 341 -18.50 -9.51 -4.01
N ALA A 342 -19.34 -9.68 -2.98
CA ALA A 342 -19.13 -10.73 -1.99
C ALA A 342 -19.26 -12.14 -2.59
N ALA A 343 -20.13 -12.36 -3.58
CA ALA A 343 -20.24 -13.63 -4.29
C ALA A 343 -19.00 -13.94 -5.14
N ILE A 344 -18.47 -12.95 -5.85
CA ILE A 344 -17.21 -13.04 -6.60
C ILE A 344 -16.05 -13.42 -5.67
N ILE A 345 -15.91 -12.72 -4.54
CA ILE A 345 -14.85 -13.01 -3.56
C ILE A 345 -15.01 -14.44 -3.01
N ARG A 346 -16.23 -14.90 -2.73
CA ARG A 346 -16.46 -16.28 -2.27
C ARG A 346 -16.05 -17.31 -3.31
N TRP A 347 -16.40 -17.10 -4.58
CA TRP A 347 -16.00 -17.99 -5.67
C TRP A 347 -14.47 -18.08 -5.76
N TRP A 348 -13.78 -16.94 -5.76
CA TRP A 348 -12.32 -16.91 -5.76
C TRP A 348 -11.72 -17.59 -4.52
N THR A 349 -12.30 -17.37 -3.35
CA THR A 349 -11.85 -18.02 -2.10
C THR A 349 -11.89 -19.55 -2.20
N GLN A 350 -12.90 -20.12 -2.87
CA GLN A 350 -13.02 -21.57 -3.08
C GLN A 350 -12.01 -22.11 -4.10
N HIS A 351 -11.52 -21.24 -4.98
CA HIS A 351 -10.55 -21.55 -6.04
C HIS A 351 -9.15 -21.01 -5.74
N ASP A 352 -8.86 -20.67 -4.49
CA ASP A 352 -7.56 -20.14 -4.08
C ASP A 352 -6.51 -21.26 -4.11
N PRO A 353 -5.47 -21.18 -4.97
CA PRO A 353 -4.40 -22.19 -4.98
C PRO A 353 -3.50 -22.09 -3.74
N THR A 354 -3.53 -20.98 -3.02
CA THR A 354 -2.68 -20.67 -1.87
C THR A 354 -3.51 -20.21 -0.66
N PRO A 355 -4.45 -21.04 -0.16
CA PRO A 355 -5.43 -20.66 0.88
C PRO A 355 -4.82 -20.46 2.27
N ALA A 356 -3.49 -20.53 2.38
CA ALA A 356 -2.76 -20.27 3.59
C ALA A 356 -2.90 -18.83 4.07
N THR A 357 -3.39 -17.89 3.25
CA THR A 357 -3.64 -16.50 3.63
C THR A 357 -5.00 -16.02 3.16
N ARG A 358 -5.50 -14.91 3.73
CA ARG A 358 -6.69 -14.21 3.24
C ARG A 358 -6.47 -13.49 1.91
N TYR A 359 -5.22 -13.25 1.53
CA TYR A 359 -4.86 -12.64 0.24
C TYR A 359 -4.84 -13.72 -0.83
N ASN A 360 -5.80 -13.68 -1.74
CA ASN A 360 -5.89 -14.62 -2.85
C ASN A 360 -5.02 -14.14 -4.03
N GLU A 361 -3.80 -14.66 -4.13
CA GLU A 361 -2.83 -14.26 -5.16
C GLU A 361 -3.38 -14.43 -6.58
N ALA A 362 -4.13 -15.50 -6.85
CA ALA A 362 -4.68 -15.80 -8.18
C ALA A 362 -5.76 -14.80 -8.60
N MET A 363 -6.69 -14.47 -7.70
CA MET A 363 -7.72 -13.46 -7.92
C MET A 363 -7.11 -12.09 -8.21
N VAL A 364 -6.13 -11.69 -7.38
CA VAL A 364 -5.48 -10.39 -7.55
C VAL A 364 -4.78 -10.32 -8.90
N GLU A 365 -4.02 -11.35 -9.26
CA GLU A 365 -3.32 -11.42 -10.53
C GLU A 365 -4.28 -11.44 -11.73
N TYR A 366 -5.40 -12.16 -11.63
CA TYR A 366 -6.43 -12.22 -12.66
C TYR A 366 -6.99 -10.82 -12.97
N PHE A 367 -7.44 -10.10 -11.95
CA PHE A 367 -8.01 -8.76 -12.13
C PHE A 367 -6.94 -7.72 -12.45
N ARG A 368 -5.69 -7.92 -12.02
CA ARG A 368 -4.55 -7.09 -12.43
C ARG A 368 -4.32 -7.20 -13.94
N ARG A 369 -4.33 -8.42 -14.48
CA ARG A 369 -4.19 -8.66 -15.93
C ARG A 369 -5.40 -8.15 -16.70
N ALA A 370 -6.61 -8.31 -16.18
CA ALA A 370 -7.81 -7.73 -16.78
C ALA A 370 -7.71 -6.20 -16.91
N PHE A 371 -7.29 -5.52 -15.84
CA PHE A 371 -7.06 -4.07 -15.85
C PHE A 371 -5.99 -3.64 -16.86
N ALA A 372 -4.89 -4.38 -16.96
CA ALA A 372 -3.86 -4.10 -17.95
C ALA A 372 -4.34 -4.37 -19.39
N ALA A 373 -5.02 -5.50 -19.63
CA ALA A 373 -5.52 -5.91 -20.93
C ALA A 373 -6.53 -4.92 -21.50
N ARG A 374 -7.43 -4.38 -20.65
CA ARG A 374 -8.46 -3.41 -21.03
C ARG A 374 -7.91 -2.29 -21.88
N THR A 375 -6.77 -1.72 -21.50
CA THR A 375 -6.15 -0.58 -22.20
C THR A 375 -5.04 -1.00 -23.13
N LYS A 376 -4.16 -1.93 -22.72
CA LYS A 376 -2.98 -2.35 -23.52
C LYS A 376 -3.38 -3.02 -24.83
N LEU A 377 -4.52 -3.71 -24.86
CA LEU A 377 -4.99 -4.45 -26.02
C LEU A 377 -6.21 -3.81 -26.70
N ALA A 378 -6.57 -2.60 -26.27
CA ALA A 378 -7.67 -1.86 -26.87
C ALA A 378 -7.35 -1.51 -28.33
N THR A 379 -8.35 -1.65 -29.19
CA THR A 379 -8.32 -1.15 -30.57
C THR A 379 -9.53 -0.26 -30.81
N ALA A 380 -9.60 0.40 -31.97
CA ALA A 380 -10.79 1.17 -32.34
C ALA A 380 -12.07 0.30 -32.37
N GLN A 381 -11.92 -1.01 -32.58
CA GLN A 381 -13.02 -1.96 -32.81
C GLN A 381 -13.25 -2.88 -31.61
N GLU A 382 -12.25 -3.00 -30.74
CA GLU A 382 -12.27 -3.70 -29.46
C GLU A 382 -11.81 -2.71 -28.37
N PRO A 383 -12.64 -1.71 -28.01
CA PRO A 383 -12.24 -0.64 -27.07
C PRO A 383 -11.97 -1.16 -25.66
N ASP A 384 -12.48 -2.34 -25.33
CA ASP A 384 -12.13 -3.08 -24.12
C ASP A 384 -11.27 -4.29 -24.48
N GLY A 385 -9.95 -4.10 -24.44
CA GLY A 385 -9.00 -5.13 -24.80
C GLY A 385 -9.09 -6.39 -23.93
N ALA A 386 -9.63 -6.29 -22.71
CA ALA A 386 -9.80 -7.44 -21.80
C ALA A 386 -10.87 -8.43 -22.29
N LEU A 387 -11.85 -7.95 -23.07
CA LEU A 387 -12.95 -8.74 -23.60
C LEU A 387 -12.63 -9.40 -24.96
N SER A 388 -11.51 -9.01 -25.58
CA SER A 388 -11.02 -9.56 -26.85
C SER A 388 -10.44 -10.98 -26.69
N GLU A 389 -10.20 -11.68 -27.81
CA GLU A 389 -9.52 -12.99 -27.77
C GLU A 389 -8.06 -12.89 -27.33
N ARG A 390 -7.37 -11.80 -27.70
CA ARG A 390 -6.04 -11.48 -27.15
C ARG A 390 -6.12 -11.21 -25.65
N GLY A 391 -7.16 -10.49 -25.22
CA GLY A 391 -7.48 -10.23 -23.82
C GLY A 391 -7.61 -11.50 -23.01
N LYS A 392 -8.41 -12.46 -23.49
CA LYS A 392 -8.54 -13.79 -22.88
C LYS A 392 -7.19 -14.47 -22.68
N VAL A 393 -6.37 -14.55 -23.73
CA VAL A 393 -5.03 -15.18 -23.66
C VAL A 393 -4.13 -14.44 -22.66
N PHE A 394 -4.11 -13.10 -22.69
CA PHE A 394 -3.33 -12.28 -21.78
C PHE A 394 -3.76 -12.44 -20.32
N ILE A 395 -5.07 -12.51 -20.05
CA ILE A 395 -5.58 -12.66 -18.69
C ILE A 395 -5.21 -14.04 -18.11
N LEU A 396 -5.37 -15.09 -18.91
CA LEU A 396 -5.08 -16.46 -18.47
C LEU A 396 -3.58 -16.70 -18.29
N PHE A 397 -2.74 -16.16 -19.19
CA PHE A 397 -1.32 -16.53 -19.27
C PHE A 397 -0.33 -15.42 -18.92
N GLY A 398 -0.79 -14.19 -18.75
CA GLY A 398 0.03 -13.02 -18.47
C GLY A 398 0.60 -12.39 -19.73
N GLU A 399 1.70 -11.66 -19.58
CA GLU A 399 2.40 -11.04 -20.71
C GLU A 399 3.21 -12.10 -21.48
N PRO A 400 3.11 -12.14 -22.83
CA PRO A 400 3.91 -13.06 -23.62
C PRO A 400 5.40 -12.74 -23.53
N SER A 401 6.23 -13.78 -23.62
CA SER A 401 7.69 -13.66 -23.65
C SER A 401 8.18 -12.94 -24.91
N ARG A 402 7.48 -13.11 -26.03
CA ARG A 402 7.75 -12.43 -27.29
C ARG A 402 6.47 -12.23 -28.08
N ILE A 403 6.38 -11.09 -28.75
CA ILE A 403 5.34 -10.78 -29.73
C ILE A 403 6.02 -10.57 -31.08
N GLU A 404 5.53 -11.23 -32.12
CA GLU A 404 5.95 -11.05 -33.51
C GLU A 404 4.73 -10.62 -34.33
N THR A 405 4.87 -9.56 -35.12
CA THR A 405 3.79 -9.07 -35.99
C THR A 405 4.26 -9.13 -37.44
N SER A 406 3.43 -9.67 -38.32
CA SER A 406 3.64 -9.68 -39.76
C SER A 406 2.49 -8.95 -40.45
N LEU A 407 2.84 -7.99 -41.30
CA LEU A 407 1.91 -7.24 -42.15
C LEU A 407 2.41 -7.41 -43.59
N GLU A 408 1.96 -8.47 -44.24
CA GLU A 408 2.26 -8.72 -45.65
C GLU A 408 1.21 -8.03 -46.54
N PRO A 409 1.61 -7.42 -47.67
CA PRO A 409 0.66 -6.94 -48.66
C PRO A 409 -0.29 -8.08 -49.08
N ASP A 410 -1.58 -7.75 -49.22
CA ASP A 410 -2.64 -8.68 -49.66
C ASP A 410 -2.89 -9.91 -48.77
N LYS A 411 -2.38 -9.93 -47.53
CA LYS A 411 -2.72 -10.94 -46.51
C LYS A 411 -3.26 -10.28 -45.24
N PRO A 412 -4.12 -10.98 -44.47
CA PRO A 412 -4.49 -10.54 -43.13
C PRO A 412 -3.25 -10.35 -42.26
N GLY A 413 -3.24 -9.27 -41.47
CA GLY A 413 -2.16 -9.05 -40.50
C GLY A 413 -2.12 -10.19 -39.47
N VAL A 414 -0.93 -10.66 -39.12
CA VAL A 414 -0.74 -11.76 -38.18
C VAL A 414 0.04 -11.28 -36.96
N GLU A 415 -0.41 -11.64 -35.77
CA GLU A 415 0.28 -11.40 -34.50
C GLU A 415 0.50 -12.72 -33.77
N VAL A 416 1.74 -13.04 -33.43
CA VAL A 416 2.15 -14.30 -32.80
C VAL A 416 2.71 -14.03 -31.42
N TRP A 417 2.07 -14.61 -30.41
CA TRP A 417 2.48 -14.52 -29.01
C TRP A 417 3.14 -15.81 -28.58
N GLN A 418 4.38 -15.72 -28.11
CA GLN A 418 5.15 -16.87 -27.62
C GLN A 418 5.26 -16.79 -26.10
N TYR A 419 4.92 -17.89 -25.42
CA TYR A 419 5.07 -18.04 -23.97
C TYR A 419 6.08 -19.15 -23.68
N THR A 420 7.31 -18.76 -23.37
CA THR A 420 8.40 -19.71 -23.00
C THR A 420 8.41 -20.06 -21.51
N ASN A 421 7.51 -19.46 -20.74
CA ASN A 421 7.26 -19.80 -19.34
C ASN A 421 6.54 -21.16 -19.20
N ALA A 422 5.97 -21.45 -18.03
CA ALA A 422 5.25 -22.70 -17.76
C ALA A 422 4.09 -23.00 -18.73
N VAL A 423 3.61 -22.02 -19.50
CA VAL A 423 2.56 -22.20 -20.51
C VAL A 423 3.07 -22.98 -21.72
N ARG A 424 4.33 -22.76 -22.15
CA ARG A 424 4.98 -23.42 -23.30
C ARG A 424 4.11 -23.51 -24.55
N LYS A 425 3.49 -22.40 -24.95
CA LYS A 425 2.61 -22.32 -26.12
C LYS A 425 2.88 -21.10 -26.97
N ARG A 426 2.51 -21.21 -28.24
CA ARG A 426 2.43 -20.13 -29.21
C ARG A 426 0.97 -19.92 -29.62
N PHE A 427 0.50 -18.68 -29.58
CA PHE A 427 -0.84 -18.28 -30.00
C PHE A 427 -0.71 -17.38 -31.23
N THR A 428 -1.44 -17.70 -32.31
CA THR A 428 -1.45 -16.92 -33.54
C THR A 428 -2.80 -16.25 -33.71
N PHE A 429 -2.79 -14.93 -33.84
CA PHE A 429 -3.95 -14.11 -34.09
C PHE A 429 -3.93 -13.54 -35.50
N GLU A 430 -5.03 -13.63 -36.22
CA GLU A 430 -5.24 -12.93 -37.50
C GLU A 430 -6.13 -11.70 -37.28
N VAL A 431 -5.75 -10.59 -37.91
CA VAL A 431 -6.52 -9.36 -37.92
C VAL A 431 -7.57 -9.46 -39.01
N THR A 432 -8.84 -9.39 -38.63
CA THR A 432 -9.95 -9.36 -39.59
C THR A 432 -9.98 -8.04 -40.35
N ASP A 433 -10.71 -8.00 -41.48
CA ASP A 433 -10.94 -6.77 -42.25
C ASP A 433 -11.57 -5.64 -41.40
N GLN A 434 -12.27 -6.02 -40.33
CA GLN A 434 -12.86 -5.10 -39.35
C GLN A 434 -11.89 -4.73 -38.22
N GLY A 435 -10.59 -5.03 -38.34
CA GLY A 435 -9.56 -4.69 -37.36
C GLY A 435 -9.65 -5.43 -36.02
N ARG A 436 -10.35 -6.58 -35.96
CA ARG A 436 -10.44 -7.41 -34.75
C ARG A 436 -9.43 -8.54 -34.79
N TYR A 437 -8.88 -8.91 -33.64
CA TYR A 437 -7.90 -9.99 -33.58
C TYR A 437 -8.60 -11.32 -33.23
N ARG A 438 -8.45 -12.32 -34.09
CA ARG A 438 -9.00 -13.66 -33.91
C ARG A 438 -7.91 -14.70 -33.75
N LEU A 439 -7.99 -15.48 -32.69
CA LEU A 439 -7.11 -16.61 -32.43
C LEU A 439 -7.41 -17.72 -33.43
N VAL A 440 -6.48 -17.94 -34.35
CA VAL A 440 -6.61 -18.94 -35.42
C VAL A 440 -5.79 -20.20 -35.14
N LYS A 441 -4.75 -20.10 -34.30
CA LYS A 441 -3.86 -21.23 -34.03
C LYS A 441 -3.28 -21.22 -32.62
N VAL A 442 -3.15 -22.41 -32.03
CA VAL A 442 -2.43 -22.64 -30.78
C VAL A 442 -1.48 -23.82 -30.99
N ASP A 443 -0.17 -23.56 -30.87
CA ASP A 443 0.89 -24.56 -31.00
C ASP A 443 1.62 -24.76 -29.67
N ALA A 444 2.17 -25.95 -29.43
CA ALA A 444 3.13 -26.18 -28.35
C ALA A 444 4.51 -25.61 -28.72
N LEU A 445 5.30 -25.22 -27.71
CA LEU A 445 6.69 -24.76 -27.84
C LEU A 445 7.73 -25.79 -27.39
#